data_AF-A7T1A6-F1
#
_entry.id   AF-A7T1A6-F1
#
_cell.length_a   1.000
_cell.length_b   1.000
_cell.length_c   1.000
_cell.angle_alpha   90.00
_cell.angle_beta   90.00
_cell.angle_gamma   90.00
#
_symmetry.space_group_name_H-M   'P 1'
#
loop_
_entity.id
_entity.type
_entity.pdbx_description
1 polymer ?
#
loop_
_entity_poly.entity_id
_entity_poly.type
_entity_poly.pdbx_seq_one_letter_code
_entity_poly.pdbx_strand_id
1 'polypeptide(L)'
;TQDTCTHTHVFSGTQDTCTHTHVFSGTQDTCTHTHVFSGTQDTCTHTHVFSGTQDTCTHTHVFSGTQDTCTHTHVFSGTQDTCTHTHVFSCTQDTCTHTHVFSGTQDTCTHTH
;
A
#
# COMPACT_ATOMS: atom_id res chain seq x y z
N THR A 1 21.15 -9.10 3.74
CA THR A 1 20.18 -8.61 4.71
C THR A 1 20.85 -7.50 5.50
N GLN A 2 20.24 -6.32 5.54
CA GLN A 2 20.72 -5.20 6.35
C GLN A 2 19.74 -5.11 7.52
N ASP A 3 20.16 -5.56 8.71
CA ASP A 3 19.22 -5.89 9.79
C ASP A 3 18.52 -4.67 10.40
N THR A 4 19.05 -3.46 10.25
CA THR A 4 18.34 -2.23 10.63
C THR A 4 19.02 -1.00 10.04
N CYS A 5 18.23 -0.10 9.46
CA CYS A 5 18.70 1.20 8.98
C CYS A 5 17.76 2.34 9.36
N THR A 6 18.27 3.56 9.41
CA THR A 6 17.45 4.76 9.45
C THR A 6 17.03 5.19 8.05
N HIS A 7 17.97 5.17 7.09
CA HIS A 7 17.74 5.51 5.69
C HIS A 7 18.47 4.52 4.78
N THR A 8 17.78 4.01 3.76
CA THR A 8 18.42 3.19 2.74
C THR A 8 17.77 3.36 1.37
N HIS A 9 18.56 3.06 0.34
CA HIS A 9 18.12 2.98 -1.05
C HIS A 9 18.42 1.57 -1.56
N VAL A 10 17.37 0.82 -1.86
CA VAL A 10 17.46 -0.54 -2.37
C VAL A 10 17.11 -0.52 -3.86
N PHE A 11 18.09 -0.82 -4.71
CA PHE A 11 17.83 -0.94 -6.14
C PHE A 11 17.13 -2.27 -6.47
N SER A 12 17.65 -3.36 -5.91
CA SER A 12 17.07 -4.70 -6.00
C SER A 12 17.40 -5.47 -4.74
N GLY A 13 16.40 -6.04 -4.05
CA GLY A 13 16.66 -6.95 -2.94
C GLY A 13 15.59 -6.96 -1.87
N THR A 14 15.99 -7.47 -0.71
CA THR A 14 15.14 -7.67 0.46
C THR A 14 15.67 -6.85 1.62
N GLN A 15 14.76 -6.21 2.36
CA GLN A 15 15.10 -5.36 3.49
C GLN A 15 14.11 -5.56 4.64
N ASP A 16 14.62 -5.97 5.81
CA ASP A 16 13.77 -6.38 6.94
C ASP A 16 13.20 -5.17 7.68
N THR A 17 14.06 -4.28 8.18
CA THR A 17 13.62 -3.14 9.00
C THR A 17 14.35 -1.86 8.65
N CYS A 18 13.60 -0.80 8.39
CA CYS A 18 14.16 0.54 8.23
C CYS A 18 13.18 1.64 8.63
N THR A 19 13.66 2.84 9.00
CA THR A 19 12.73 3.96 9.22
C THR A 19 12.27 4.57 7.90
N HIS A 20 13.19 4.76 6.95
CA HIS A 20 12.90 5.34 5.64
C HIS A 20 13.59 4.53 4.53
N THR A 21 12.83 4.14 3.52
CA THR A 21 13.37 3.31 2.43
C THR A 21 12.83 3.75 1.08
N HIS A 22 13.71 3.80 0.09
CA HIS A 22 13.33 3.83 -1.31
C HIS A 22 13.70 2.49 -1.96
N VAL A 23 12.69 1.75 -2.42
CA VAL A 23 12.85 0.46 -3.09
C VAL A 23 12.48 0.63 -4.56
N PHE A 24 13.41 0.35 -5.46
CA PHE A 24 13.11 0.34 -6.89
C PHE A 24 12.46 -0.98 -7.31
N SER A 25 13.05 -2.10 -6.91
CA SER A 25 12.51 -3.45 -7.06
C SER A 25 12.82 -4.25 -5.82
N GLY A 26 11.85 -4.92 -5.20
CA GLY A 26 12.16 -5.77 -4.05
C GLY A 26 11.04 -6.02 -3.07
N THR A 27 11.45 -6.51 -1.90
CA THR A 27 10.55 -6.82 -0.79
C THR A 27 11.01 -6.04 0.44
N GLN A 28 10.06 -5.41 1.13
CA GLN A 28 10.27 -4.67 2.36
C GLN A 28 9.33 -5.19 3.46
N ASP A 29 9.87 -5.73 4.54
CA ASP A 29 9.02 -6.32 5.59
C ASP A 29 8.44 -5.21 6.47
N THR A 30 9.28 -4.44 7.17
CA THR A 30 8.82 -3.40 8.10
C THR A 30 9.47 -2.06 7.82
N CYS A 31 8.65 -1.01 7.66
CA CYS A 31 9.16 0.35 7.55
C CYS A 31 8.21 1.43 8.08
N THR A 32 8.73 2.56 8.54
CA THR A 32 7.87 3.70 8.89
C THR A 32 7.42 4.45 7.63
N HIS A 33 8.35 4.74 6.72
CA HIS A 33 8.10 5.46 5.47
C HIS A 33 8.76 4.77 4.28
N THR A 34 7.99 4.35 3.29
CA THR A 34 8.55 3.70 2.09
C THR A 34 8.03 4.29 0.81
N HIS A 35 8.92 4.37 -0.18
CA HIS A 35 8.56 4.55 -1.57
C HIS A 35 8.97 3.30 -2.35
N VAL A 36 7.99 2.59 -2.89
CA VAL A 36 8.20 1.37 -3.69
C VAL A 36 7.82 1.66 -5.14
N PHE A 37 8.76 1.49 -6.06
CA PHE A 37 8.46 1.58 -7.48
C PHE A 37 7.83 0.28 -7.99
N SER A 38 8.47 -0.85 -7.70
CA SER A 38 7.96 -2.19 -7.97
C SER A 38 8.27 -3.08 -6.77
N GLY A 39 7.30 -3.81 -6.22
CA GLY A 39 7.64 -4.75 -5.16
C GLY A 39 6.50 -5.19 -4.26
N THR A 40 6.90 -5.84 -3.18
CA THR A 40 6.01 -6.29 -2.11
C THR A 40 6.39 -5.59 -0.81
N GLN A 41 5.40 -5.19 -0.04
CA GLN A 41 5.61 -4.57 1.26
C GLN A 41 4.64 -5.12 2.31
N ASP A 42 5.16 -5.67 3.40
CA ASP A 42 4.32 -6.32 4.40
C ASP A 42 3.71 -5.28 5.36
N THR A 43 4.54 -4.50 6.06
CA THR A 43 4.07 -3.59 7.12
C THR A 43 4.68 -2.21 7.00
N CYS A 44 3.83 -1.18 6.99
CA CYS A 44 4.29 0.19 7.13
C CYS A 44 3.31 1.18 7.76
N THR A 45 3.83 2.34 8.18
CA THR A 45 2.97 3.44 8.58
C THR A 45 2.53 4.27 7.37
N HIS A 46 3.48 4.68 6.53
CA HIS A 46 3.23 5.47 5.33
C HIS A 46 3.95 4.87 4.14
N THR A 47 3.21 4.66 3.05
CA THR A 47 3.79 4.12 1.83
C THR A 47 3.24 4.77 0.57
N HIS A 48 4.13 4.91 -0.41
CA HIS A 48 3.77 5.20 -1.79
C HIS A 48 4.23 4.04 -2.68
N VAL A 49 3.27 3.36 -3.32
CA VAL A 49 3.53 2.25 -4.25
C VAL A 49 3.16 2.69 -5.66
N PHE A 50 4.10 2.58 -6.60
CA PHE A 50 3.78 2.76 -8.01
C PHE A 50 3.18 1.48 -8.61
N SER A 51 3.85 0.34 -8.42
CA SER A 51 3.37 -0.98 -8.80
C SER A 51 3.70 -1.98 -7.69
N GLY A 52 2.74 -2.74 -7.19
CA GLY A 52 3.10 -3.75 -6.18
C GLY A 52 1.97 -4.34 -5.37
N THR A 53 2.38 -5.06 -4.33
CA THR A 53 1.49 -5.68 -3.35
C THR A 53 1.82 -5.15 -1.98
N GLN A 54 0.80 -4.86 -1.19
CA GLN A 54 0.97 -4.31 0.14
C GLN A 54 0.00 -4.94 1.14
N ASP A 55 0.52 -5.54 2.21
CA ASP A 55 -0.32 -6.28 3.14
C ASP A 55 -0.96 -5.36 4.18
N THR A 56 -0.16 -4.60 4.95
CA THR A 56 -0.67 -3.80 6.07
C THR A 56 -0.10 -2.39 6.09
N CYS A 57 -0.99 -1.40 6.21
CA CYS A 57 -0.59 -0.02 6.44
C CYS A 57 -1.58 0.87 7.17
N THR A 58 -1.06 2.00 7.69
CA THR A 58 -1.93 3.08 8.16
C THR A 58 -2.36 3.98 7.01
N HIS A 59 -1.40 4.44 6.21
CA HIS A 59 -1.61 5.37 5.10
C HIS A 59 -0.89 4.91 3.85
N THR A 60 -1.63 4.77 2.75
CA THR A 60 -1.04 4.36 1.48
C THR A 60 -1.56 5.16 0.29
N HIS A 61 -0.67 5.41 -0.66
CA HIS A 61 -1.00 5.82 -2.01
C HIS A 61 -0.52 4.75 -3.00
N VAL A 62 -1.44 4.11 -3.71
CA VAL A 62 -1.15 3.11 -4.75
C VAL A 62 -1.53 3.65 -6.13
N PHE A 63 -0.61 3.58 -7.08
CA PHE A 63 -0.94 3.85 -8.48
C PHE A 63 -1.51 2.60 -9.16
N SER A 64 -0.82 1.48 -9.05
CA SER A 64 -1.27 0.16 -9.52
C SER A 64 -0.89 -0.90 -8.49
N GLY A 65 -1.82 -1.75 -8.06
CA GLY A 65 -1.44 -2.83 -7.16
C GLY A 65 -2.57 -3.53 -6.44
N THR A 66 -2.17 -4.36 -5.48
CA THR A 66 -3.06 -5.11 -4.59
C THR A 66 -2.76 -4.70 -3.17
N GLN A 67 -3.81 -4.52 -2.37
CA GLN A 67 -3.66 -4.12 -0.98
C GLN A 67 -4.63 -4.87 -0.06
N ASP A 68 -4.10 -5.44 1.02
CA ASP A 68 -4.94 -6.27 1.90
C ASP A 68 -5.62 -5.43 2.99
N THR A 69 -4.85 -4.71 3.81
CA THR A 69 -5.38 -4.00 4.99
C THR A 69 -4.85 -2.58 5.10
N CYS A 70 -5.78 -1.61 5.24
CA CYS A 70 -5.42 -0.23 5.55
C CYS A 70 -6.39 0.53 6.42
N THR A 71 -5.89 1.62 7.01
CA THR A 71 -6.77 2.63 7.61
C THR A 71 -7.23 3.65 6.57
N HIS A 72 -6.28 4.26 5.83
CA HIS A 72 -6.59 5.23 4.79
C HIS A 72 -5.82 4.89 3.52
N THR A 73 -6.50 4.96 2.38
CA THR A 73 -5.85 4.67 1.10
C THR A 73 -6.39 5.50 -0.04
N HIS A 74 -5.47 5.87 -0.94
CA HIS A 74 -5.78 6.38 -2.25
C HIS A 74 -5.27 5.40 -3.31
N VAL A 75 -6.17 4.81 -4.11
CA VAL A 75 -5.81 3.89 -5.19
C VAL A 75 -6.22 4.48 -6.53
N PHE A 76 -5.29 4.54 -7.49
CA PHE A 76 -5.65 4.87 -8.85
C PHE A 76 -6.20 3.66 -9.62
N SER A 77 -5.47 2.55 -9.61
CA SER A 77 -5.90 1.27 -10.16
C SER A 77 -5.50 0.10 -9.26
N GLY A 78 -6.36 -0.90 -9.07
CA GLY A 78 -5.97 -2.06 -8.27
C GLY A 78 -7.08 -2.90 -7.66
N THR A 79 -6.67 -3.72 -6.70
CA THR A 79 -7.56 -4.52 -5.85
C THR A 79 -7.30 -4.20 -4.39
N GLN A 80 -8.35 -4.22 -3.58
CA GLN A 80 -8.27 -3.87 -2.16
C GLN A 80 -9.21 -4.72 -1.31
N ASP A 81 -8.70 -5.40 -0.29
CA ASP A 81 -9.54 -6.25 0.56
C ASP A 81 -10.25 -5.42 1.65
N THR A 82 -9.50 -4.80 2.55
CA THR A 82 -10.06 -4.16 3.74
C THR A 82 -9.51 -2.75 3.95
N CYS A 83 -10.41 -1.76 4.05
CA CYS A 83 -10.00 -0.43 4.50
C CYS A 83 -11.03 0.30 5.35
N THR A 84 -10.59 1.24 6.18
CA THR A 84 -11.53 2.14 6.86
C THR A 84 -11.98 3.25 5.92
N HIS A 85 -11.05 3.97 5.31
CA HIS A 85 -11.32 5.08 4.39
C HIS A 85 -10.57 4.89 3.07
N THR A 86 -11.32 4.91 1.96
CA THR A 86 -10.76 4.71 0.63
C THR A 86 -11.18 5.82 -0.33
N HIS A 87 -10.23 6.28 -1.14
CA HIS A 87 -10.52 7.02 -2.36
C HIS A 87 -9.97 6.24 -3.54
N VAL A 88 -10.85 5.75 -4.41
CA VAL A 88 -10.47 4.93 -5.56
C VAL A 88 -10.92 5.54 -6.87
N PHE A 89 -10.04 5.48 -7.86
CA PHE A 89 -10.38 5.84 -9.24
C PHE A 89 -10.89 4.64 -10.04
N SER A 90 -10.18 3.51 -10.01
CA SER A 90 -10.57 2.25 -10.65
C SER A 90 -10.16 1.04 -9.79
N CYS A 91 -11.05 0.48 -8.99
CA CYS A 91 -10.67 -0.57 -8.04
C CYS A 91 -11.72 -1.68 -7.90
N THR A 92 -11.27 -2.89 -7.61
CA THR A 92 -12.12 -3.93 -7.00
C THR A 92 -11.89 -3.92 -5.50
N GLN A 93 -12.93 -3.62 -4.72
CA GLN A 93 -12.84 -3.49 -3.26
C GLN A 93 -13.77 -4.45 -2.52
N ASP A 94 -13.26 -5.25 -1.59
CA ASP A 94 -14.11 -6.18 -0.83
C ASP A 94 -14.85 -5.46 0.30
N THR A 95 -14.13 -4.82 1.21
CA THR A 95 -14.68 -4.24 2.44
C THR A 95 -14.20 -2.82 2.70
N CYS A 96 -15.15 -1.90 2.94
CA CYS A 96 -14.85 -0.63 3.59
C CYS A 96 -15.84 -0.10 4.62
N THR A 97 -15.38 0.88 5.41
CA THR A 97 -16.29 1.73 6.20
C THR A 97 -16.76 2.92 5.36
N HIS A 98 -15.82 3.66 4.76
CA HIS A 98 -16.08 4.83 3.93
C HIS A 98 -15.33 4.72 2.61
N THR A 99 -15.99 4.95 1.49
CA THR A 99 -15.32 5.05 0.18
C THR A 99 -15.87 6.14 -0.71
N HIS A 100 -14.98 6.66 -1.55
CA HIS A 100 -15.29 7.48 -2.71
C HIS A 100 -14.80 6.74 -3.95
N VAL A 101 -15.73 6.34 -4.82
CA VAL A 101 -15.42 5.51 -6.00
C VAL A 101 -15.79 6.24 -7.28
N PHE A 102 -14.81 6.47 -8.15
CA PHE A 102 -15.10 6.97 -9.50
C PHE A 102 -15.54 5.84 -10.45
N SER A 103 -14.83 4.72 -10.42
CA SER A 103 -15.10 3.51 -11.19
C SER A 103 -14.59 2.30 -10.40
N GLY A 104 -15.29 1.17 -10.48
CA GLY A 104 -14.91 -0.02 -9.74
C GLY A 104 -16.08 -0.90 -9.34
N THR A 105 -15.75 -2.00 -8.69
CA THR A 105 -16.71 -2.91 -8.07
C THR A 105 -16.45 -2.98 -6.58
N GLN A 106 -17.52 -3.04 -5.81
CA GLN A 106 -17.44 -3.13 -4.37
C GLN A 106 -18.43 -4.15 -3.81
N ASP A 107 -17.95 -5.00 -2.91
CA ASP A 107 -18.79 -6.00 -2.25
C ASP A 107 -19.52 -5.42 -1.04
N THR A 108 -18.78 -4.87 -0.07
CA THR A 108 -19.34 -4.37 1.19
C THR A 108 -18.79 -3.00 1.53
N CYS A 109 -19.67 -2.00 1.70
CA CYS A 109 -19.30 -0.76 2.38
C CYS A 109 -20.41 -0.20 3.25
N THR A 110 -20.01 0.41 4.36
CA THR A 110 -20.96 1.07 5.27
C THR A 110 -21.43 2.40 4.69
N HIS A 111 -20.53 3.15 4.03
CA HIS A 111 -20.83 4.45 3.44
C HIS A 111 -20.08 4.67 2.13
N THR A 112 -20.82 4.96 1.07
CA THR A 112 -20.29 5.20 -0.27
C THR A 112 -20.73 6.58 -0.75
N HIS A 113 -19.78 7.32 -1.32
CA HIS A 113 -19.97 8.65 -1.89
C HIS A 113 -19.57 8.70 -3.36
#